data_AF-A0A7J3XF36-F1
#
_entry.id   AF-A0A7J3XF36-F1
#
_cell.length_a   1.000
_cell.length_b   1.000
_cell.length_c   1.000
_cell.angle_alpha   90.00
_cell.angle_beta   90.00
_cell.angle_gamma   90.00
#
_symmetry.space_group_name_H-M   'P 1'
#
loop_
_entity.id
_entity.type
_entity.pdbx_description
1 polymer ?
#
loop_
_entity_poly.entity_id
_entity_poly.type
_entity_poly.pdbx_seq_one_letter_code
_entity_poly.pdbx_strand_id
1 'polypeptide(L)'
;MGLRFELGSAEDRKKAFRELWRAILGDLARGRVPTYHVVVVEEGNEGTEFADHYMTPVSLEPVDDRGSIGVWAQDFEFFLKLLLRLRNVVAVEYVPERPAVVFTYVHSCGCG
;
A
#
# COMPACT_ATOMS: atom_id res chain seq x y z
N MET A 1 0.71 16.37 7.01
CA MET A 1 -0.36 15.52 7.58
C MET A 1 -0.72 14.49 6.53
N GLY A 2 -0.47 13.22 6.83
CA GLY A 2 -0.84 12.10 5.96
C GLY A 2 -2.35 11.83 5.95
N LEU A 3 -2.77 10.97 5.03
CA LEU A 3 -4.15 10.46 4.97
C LEU A 3 -4.18 9.10 5.64
N ARG A 4 -5.03 8.88 6.65
CA ARG A 4 -5.18 7.58 7.31
C ARG A 4 -6.63 7.11 7.30
N PHE A 5 -6.83 5.82 7.08
CA PHE A 5 -8.14 5.17 7.07
C PHE A 5 -8.11 3.87 7.86
N GLU A 6 -9.11 3.68 8.71
CA GLU A 6 -9.45 2.39 9.31
C GLU A 6 -10.46 1.68 8.40
N LEU A 7 -10.29 0.38 8.14
CA LEU A 7 -10.96 -0.37 7.07
C LEU A 7 -12.00 -1.37 7.60
N GLY A 8 -12.92 -0.87 8.43
CA GLY A 8 -13.98 -1.67 9.07
C GLY A 8 -15.12 -2.07 8.13
N SER A 9 -15.32 -1.35 7.03
CA SER A 9 -16.42 -1.60 6.09
C SER A 9 -16.00 -1.52 4.61
N ALA A 10 -16.90 -1.94 3.72
CA ALA A 10 -16.73 -1.75 2.29
C ALA A 10 -16.65 -0.27 1.89
N GLU A 11 -17.38 0.62 2.59
CA GLU A 11 -17.38 2.04 2.26
C GLU A 11 -16.11 2.73 2.74
N ASP A 12 -15.54 2.29 3.86
CA ASP A 12 -14.22 2.76 4.29
C ASP A 12 -13.16 2.41 3.24
N ARG A 13 -13.20 1.19 2.70
CA ARG A 13 -12.28 0.73 1.65
C ARG A 13 -12.45 1.51 0.34
N LYS A 14 -13.70 1.80 -0.07
CA LYS A 14 -13.97 2.66 -1.24
C LYS A 14 -13.47 4.09 -1.02
N LYS A 15 -13.68 4.64 0.18
CA LYS A 15 -13.21 5.99 0.54
C LYS A 15 -11.69 6.05 0.53
N ALA A 16 -11.03 5.07 1.16
CA ALA A 16 -9.57 4.94 1.19
C ALA A 16 -9.02 4.86 -0.24
N PHE A 17 -9.57 3.99 -1.09
CA PHE A 17 -9.16 3.89 -2.49
C PHE A 17 -9.19 5.24 -3.20
N ARG A 18 -10.32 5.95 -3.15
CA ARG A 18 -10.50 7.22 -3.86
C ARG A 18 -9.48 8.28 -3.44
N GLU A 19 -9.26 8.46 -2.14
CA GLU A 19 -8.37 9.50 -1.64
C GLU A 19 -6.88 9.13 -1.81
N LEU A 20 -6.51 7.88 -1.54
CA LEU A 20 -5.14 7.40 -1.77
C LEU A 20 -4.78 7.43 -3.25
N TRP A 21 -5.71 7.02 -4.12
CA TRP A 21 -5.48 7.05 -5.56
C TRP A 21 -5.24 8.46 -6.09
N ARG A 22 -5.99 9.45 -5.59
CA ARG A 22 -5.75 10.85 -5.91
C ARG A 22 -4.35 11.31 -5.45
N ALA A 23 -3.91 10.91 -4.25
CA ALA A 23 -2.59 11.25 -3.74
C ALA A 23 -1.45 10.62 -4.57
N ILE A 24 -1.59 9.32 -4.90
CA ILE A 24 -0.64 8.56 -5.73
C ILE A 24 -0.49 9.21 -7.11
N LEU A 25 -1.60 9.53 -7.78
CA LEU A 25 -1.56 10.20 -9.09
C LEU A 25 -0.87 11.57 -9.00
N GLY A 26 -1.10 12.31 -7.90
CA GLY A 26 -0.46 13.59 -7.67
C GLY A 26 1.07 13.49 -7.53
N ASP A 27 1.58 12.46 -6.87
CA ASP A 27 3.02 12.25 -6.72
C ASP A 27 3.64 11.65 -7.99
N LEU A 28 2.97 10.71 -8.67
CA LEU A 28 3.41 10.20 -9.99
C LEU A 28 3.56 11.33 -11.02
N ALA A 29 2.59 12.25 -11.08
CA ALA A 29 2.65 13.41 -11.97
C ALA A 29 3.83 14.37 -11.66
N ARG A 30 4.38 14.31 -10.45
CA ARG A 30 5.56 15.09 -10.01
C ARG A 30 6.86 14.30 -10.08
N GLY A 31 6.84 13.08 -10.63
CA GLY A 31 8.01 12.19 -10.68
C GLY A 31 8.39 11.59 -9.32
N ARG A 32 7.52 11.66 -8.32
CA ARG A 32 7.71 11.03 -7.01
C ARG A 32 7.04 9.67 -7.05
N VAL A 33 7.84 8.61 -7.15
CA VAL A 33 7.33 7.23 -7.27
C VAL A 33 6.93 6.71 -5.90
N PRO A 34 5.64 6.40 -5.65
CA PRO A 34 5.23 5.88 -4.36
C PRO A 34 5.76 4.46 -4.11
N THR A 35 5.85 4.08 -2.84
CA THR A 35 6.20 2.74 -2.39
C THR A 35 5.07 2.16 -1.57
N TYR A 36 4.89 0.84 -1.60
CA TYR A 36 3.85 0.14 -0.86
C TYR A 36 4.53 -0.62 0.27
N HIS A 37 4.02 -0.50 1.48
CA HIS A 37 4.57 -1.11 2.69
C HIS A 37 3.46 -1.92 3.33
N VAL A 38 3.74 -3.18 3.67
CA VAL A 38 2.80 -4.05 4.38
C VAL A 38 3.42 -4.35 5.74
N VAL A 39 2.88 -3.68 6.75
CA VAL A 39 3.23 -3.91 8.14
C VAL A 39 2.34 -5.04 8.66
N VAL A 40 2.93 -6.21 8.81
CA VAL A 40 2.31 -7.38 9.43
C VAL A 40 2.41 -7.24 10.94
N VAL A 41 1.27 -7.34 11.61
CA VAL A 41 1.15 -7.41 13.06
C VAL A 41 0.72 -8.83 13.39
N GLU A 42 1.61 -9.60 13.99
CA GLU A 42 1.31 -10.95 14.46
C GLU A 42 1.01 -10.90 15.96
N GLU A 43 -0.21 -11.29 16.34
CA GLU A 43 -0.60 -11.41 17.74
C GLU A 43 -0.41 -12.86 18.19
N GLY A 44 0.66 -13.12 18.93
CA GLY A 44 0.99 -14.43 19.49
C GLY A 44 0.88 -14.47 21.02
N ASN A 45 0.99 -15.67 21.59
CA ASN A 45 0.98 -15.87 23.05
C ASN A 45 2.20 -15.25 23.76
N GLU A 46 3.29 -15.00 23.03
CA GLU A 46 4.56 -14.47 23.57
C GLU A 46 4.70 -12.95 23.37
N GLY A 47 3.78 -12.30 22.65
CA GLY A 47 3.82 -10.87 22.36
C GLY A 47 3.32 -10.51 20.96
N THR A 48 3.49 -9.24 20.60
CA THR A 48 3.17 -8.71 19.26
C THR A 48 4.45 -8.59 18.44
N GLU A 49 4.51 -9.28 17.30
CA GLU A 49 5.62 -9.16 16.35
C GLU A 49 5.25 -8.26 15.16
N PHE A 50 6.25 -7.54 14.65
CA PHE A 50 6.09 -6.66 13.49
C PHE A 50 7.05 -7.08 12.38
N ALA A 51 6.51 -7.36 11.20
CA ALA A 51 7.30 -7.53 9.98
C ALA A 51 6.88 -6.47 8.95
N ASP A 52 7.84 -5.88 8.25
CA ASP A 52 7.56 -4.89 7.20
C ASP A 52 8.06 -5.42 5.84
N HIS A 53 7.12 -5.53 4.91
CA HIS A 53 7.42 -5.89 3.52
C HIS A 53 7.15 -4.68 2.62
N TYR A 54 8.19 -4.25 1.90
CA TYR A 54 8.07 -3.17 0.94
C TYR A 54 8.05 -3.71 -0.50
N MET A 55 7.22 -3.08 -1.33
CA MET A 55 7.20 -3.28 -2.78
C MET A 55 7.06 -1.93 -3.48
N THR A 56 7.74 -1.78 -4.61
CA THR A 56 7.51 -0.66 -5.53
C THR A 56 6.92 -1.26 -6.81
N PRO A 57 5.65 -0.98 -7.15
CA PRO A 57 5.03 -1.55 -8.35
C PRO A 57 5.52 -0.82 -9.60
N VAL A 58 6.76 -1.14 -10.01
CA VAL A 58 7.42 -0.66 -11.21
C VAL A 58 7.95 -1.84 -12.01
N SER A 59 7.93 -1.74 -13.34
CA SER A 59 8.66 -2.70 -14.17
C SER A 59 10.15 -2.44 -14.01
N LEU A 60 10.90 -3.46 -13.61
CA LEU A 60 12.37 -3.37 -13.59
C LEU A 60 12.98 -3.66 -14.97
N GLU A 61 12.15 -4.06 -15.93
CA GLU A 61 12.58 -4.27 -17.31
C GLU A 61 12.70 -2.93 -18.05
N PRO A 62 13.79 -2.72 -18.82
CA PRO A 62 13.91 -1.60 -19.73
C PRO A 62 12.70 -1.51 -20.69
N VAL A 63 12.13 -0.32 -20.81
CA VAL A 63 11.06 -0.05 -21.78
C VAL A 63 11.57 0.47 -23.12
N ASP A 64 12.88 0.73 -23.20
CA ASP A 64 13.57 1.20 -24.40
C ASP A 64 15.04 0.77 -24.40
N ASP A 65 15.70 0.97 -25.54
CA ASP A 65 17.12 0.66 -25.75
C ASP A 65 18.08 1.51 -24.90
N ARG A 66 17.55 2.51 -24.17
CA ARG A 66 18.33 3.39 -23.29
C ARG A 66 18.31 2.92 -21.83
N GLY A 67 17.58 1.85 -21.52
CA GLY A 67 17.46 1.35 -20.15
C GLY A 67 16.44 2.13 -19.31
N SER A 68 15.53 2.89 -19.92
CA SER A 68 14.50 3.62 -19.17
C SER A 68 13.61 2.64 -18.40
N ILE A 69 13.31 2.98 -17.15
CA ILE A 69 12.34 2.26 -16.33
C ILE A 69 10.99 2.95 -16.49
N GLY A 70 9.96 2.20 -16.87
CA GLY A 70 8.61 2.73 -16.92
C GLY A 70 7.94 2.71 -15.54
N VAL A 71 7.02 3.64 -15.36
CA VAL A 71 6.16 3.72 -14.18
C VAL A 71 4.73 3.86 -14.68
N TRP A 72 3.90 2.82 -14.51
CA TRP A 72 2.52 2.80 -15.00
C TRP A 72 1.59 2.99 -13.83
N ALA A 73 0.77 4.04 -13.89
CA ALA A 73 -0.21 4.32 -12.85
C ALA A 73 -1.14 3.12 -12.61
N GLN A 74 -1.45 2.35 -13.66
CA GLN A 74 -2.29 1.16 -13.61
C GLN A 74 -1.76 0.08 -12.66
N ASP A 75 -0.45 -0.08 -12.52
CA ASP A 75 0.14 -1.05 -11.60
C ASP A 75 -0.16 -0.66 -10.15
N PHE A 76 0.05 0.62 -9.82
CA PHE A 76 -0.32 1.18 -8.51
C PHE A 76 -1.82 1.01 -8.24
N GLU A 77 -2.67 1.31 -9.21
CA GLU A 77 -4.12 1.14 -9.07
C GLU A 77 -4.49 -0.32 -8.78
N PHE A 78 -3.89 -1.26 -9.52
CA PHE A 78 -4.13 -2.69 -9.36
C PHE A 78 -3.75 -3.17 -7.95
N PHE A 79 -2.53 -2.87 -7.50
CA PHE A 79 -2.08 -3.30 -6.18
C PHE A 79 -2.85 -2.61 -5.05
N LEU A 80 -3.24 -1.33 -5.22
CA LEU A 80 -4.09 -0.65 -4.24
C LEU A 80 -5.42 -1.37 -4.08
N LYS A 81 -6.07 -1.72 -5.20
CA LYS A 81 -7.33 -2.48 -5.19
C LYS A 81 -7.14 -3.86 -4.58
N LEU A 82 -6.05 -4.54 -4.90
CA LEU A 82 -5.75 -5.88 -4.39
C LEU A 82 -5.60 -5.86 -2.87
N LEU A 83 -4.74 -4.99 -2.34
CA LEU A 83 -4.46 -4.92 -0.90
C LEU A 83 -5.66 -4.43 -0.10
N LEU A 84 -6.39 -3.42 -0.60
CA LEU A 84 -7.62 -2.95 0.05
C LEU A 84 -8.75 -3.99 0.06
N ARG A 85 -8.65 -5.09 -0.68
CA ARG A 85 -9.62 -6.20 -0.63
C ARG A 85 -9.30 -7.25 0.43
N LEU A 86 -8.08 -7.27 0.95
CA LEU A 86 -7.68 -8.22 1.97
C LEU A 86 -8.39 -7.87 3.29
N ARG A 87 -9.12 -8.83 3.85
CA ARG A 87 -9.89 -8.63 5.09
C ARG A 87 -9.00 -8.31 6.28
N ASN A 88 -7.81 -8.91 6.31
CA ASN A 88 -6.82 -8.74 7.36
C ASN A 88 -6.06 -7.41 7.26
N VAL A 89 -6.20 -6.66 6.15
CA VAL A 89 -5.75 -5.27 6.11
C VAL A 89 -6.80 -4.42 6.82
N VAL A 90 -6.43 -3.94 8.00
CA VAL A 90 -7.31 -3.21 8.93
C VAL A 90 -7.15 -1.70 8.83
N ALA A 91 -6.00 -1.22 8.39
CA ALA A 91 -5.74 0.21 8.22
C ALA A 91 -4.84 0.46 7.01
N VAL A 92 -4.91 1.68 6.48
CA VAL A 92 -4.02 2.15 5.44
C VAL A 92 -3.70 3.63 5.62
N GLU A 93 -2.46 4.01 5.36
CA GLU A 93 -1.96 5.36 5.51
C GLU A 93 -1.15 5.81 4.28
N TYR A 94 -1.31 7.07 3.88
CA TYR A 94 -0.41 7.75 2.97
C TYR A 94 0.53 8.68 3.73
N VAL A 95 1.82 8.42 3.64
CA VAL A 95 2.87 9.27 4.19
C VAL A 95 3.39 10.16 3.06
N PRO A 96 3.11 11.48 3.03
CA PRO A 96 3.49 12.33 1.92
C PRO A 96 4.97 12.73 1.92
N GLU A 97 5.64 12.71 3.07
CA GLU A 97 7.06 13.07 3.21
C GLU A 97 7.96 12.06 2.48
N ARG A 98 7.64 10.77 2.63
CA ARG A 98 8.17 9.65 1.85
C ARG A 98 7.00 9.02 1.10
N PRO A 99 6.79 9.23 -0.22
CA PRO A 99 5.55 8.83 -0.90
C PRO A 99 5.32 7.32 -0.70
N ALA A 100 4.51 6.97 0.29
CA ALA A 100 4.43 5.63 0.82
C ALA A 100 2.98 5.34 1.23
N VAL A 101 2.46 4.25 0.68
CA VAL A 101 1.19 3.68 1.09
C VAL A 101 1.50 2.55 2.07
N VAL A 102 1.15 2.74 3.34
CA VAL A 102 1.42 1.79 4.42
C VAL A 102 0.13 1.07 4.75
N PHE A 103 0.10 -0.23 4.54
CA PHE A 103 -0.99 -1.13 4.87
C PHE A 103 -0.68 -1.82 6.19
N THR A 104 -1.61 -1.77 7.15
CA THR A 104 -1.51 -2.56 8.38
C THR A 104 -2.30 -3.85 8.18
N TYR A 105 -1.59 -4.98 8.20
CA TYR A 105 -2.13 -6.32 8.07
C TYR A 105 -2.07 -7.02 9.43
N VAL A 106 -3.20 -7.48 9.95
CA VAL A 106 -3.26 -8.22 11.21
C VAL A 106 -3.34 -9.71 10.93
N HIS A 107 -2.36 -10.47 11.41
CA HIS A 107 -2.39 -11.92 11.41
C HIS A 107 -2.83 -12.40 12.79
N SER A 108 -4.07 -12.89 12.89
CA SER A 108 -4.52 -13.64 14.05
C SER A 108 -4.10 -15.11 13.86
N CYS A 109 -3.10 -15.55 14.62
CA CYS A 109 -2.82 -16.97 14.78
C CYS A 109 -4.04 -17.61 15.47
N GLY A 110 -4.90 -18.24 14.68
CA GLY A 110 -5.97 -19.07 15.23
C GLY A 110 -5.33 -20.21 16.01
N CYS A 111 -5.53 -20.23 17.33
CA CYS A 111 -5.43 -21.46 18.09
C CYS A 111 -6.51 -22.42 17.56
N GLY A 112 -6.13 -23.21 16.54
CA GLY A 112 -6.88 -24.37 16.04
C GLY A 112 -6.30 -25.63 16.65
#